data_AF-A0A522WA32-F1
#
_entry.id   AF-A0A522WA32-F1
#
_cell.length_a   1.000
_cell.length_b   1.000
_cell.length_c   1.000
_cell.angle_alpha   90.00
_cell.angle_beta   90.00
_cell.angle_gamma   90.00
#
_symmetry.space_group_name_H-M   'P 1'
#
loop_
_entity.id
_entity.type
_entity.pdbx_description
1 polymer ?
#
loop_
_entity_poly.entity_id
_entity_poly.type
_entity_poly.pdbx_seq_one_letter_code
_entity_poly.pdbx_strand_id
1 'polypeptide(L)'
;MITRGFMHGGMKRKLTLRRCYFIYSVLALSLAGAGCTGPEDTEATQPVITVGERVVTVRQYNEALKRLLPEDTTDTNSPELAALKNELVSQFIEEELLLNEAEKSGVDATPAEVSAEVDKIKKDSGDDAFKDAIVDRYGDVKTWEKEIKRKLVVRKTVERSIGRGVDASGAASDESAQRYYREHIAEFTSPSQVSARM
;
A
#
# COMPACT_ATOMS: atom_id res chain seq x y z
N MET A 1 69.67 49.45 -8.99
CA MET A 1 68.96 48.21 -8.65
C MET A 1 67.60 48.58 -8.04
N ILE A 2 66.52 48.17 -8.70
CA ILE A 2 65.23 47.73 -8.11
C ILE A 2 64.33 48.78 -7.39
N THR A 3 63.26 49.16 -8.13
CA THR A 3 61.82 49.48 -7.82
C THR A 3 61.39 50.07 -6.46
N ARG A 4 60.65 51.21 -6.39
CA ARG A 4 59.23 51.55 -6.74
C ARG A 4 58.21 51.19 -5.63
N GLY A 5 57.35 52.15 -5.23
CA GLY A 5 56.17 51.92 -4.37
C GLY A 5 55.63 53.21 -3.71
N PHE A 6 54.85 54.08 -4.37
CA PHE A 6 53.41 54.03 -4.72
C PHE A 6 52.47 54.54 -3.61
N MET A 7 51.87 55.72 -3.87
CA MET A 7 50.76 56.36 -3.14
C MET A 7 49.42 56.13 -3.87
N HIS A 8 48.33 56.45 -3.16
CA HIS A 8 46.93 56.76 -3.56
C HIS A 8 45.92 55.70 -3.06
N GLY A 9 44.74 56.02 -2.53
CA GLY A 9 43.98 57.26 -2.45
C GLY A 9 42.50 56.84 -2.23
N GLY A 10 41.78 57.46 -1.29
CA GLY A 10 40.47 57.00 -0.83
C GLY A 10 39.28 57.50 -1.66
N MET A 11 38.29 56.61 -1.87
CA MET A 11 36.92 56.96 -2.29
C MET A 11 35.96 55.82 -1.86
N LYS A 12 35.40 55.90 -0.64
CA LYS A 12 34.45 54.92 -0.09
C LYS A 12 33.24 55.65 0.50
N ARG A 13 32.12 55.77 -0.22
CA ARG A 13 30.82 56.20 0.38
C ARG A 13 29.55 55.95 -0.46
N LYS A 14 29.63 55.64 -1.76
CA LYS A 14 28.43 55.39 -2.59
C LYS A 14 28.13 53.91 -2.91
N LEU A 15 29.04 52.98 -2.57
CA LEU A 15 28.91 51.57 -2.93
C LEU A 15 28.29 50.68 -1.83
N THR A 16 28.16 51.19 -0.60
CA THR A 16 27.61 50.44 0.54
C THR A 16 26.08 50.49 0.61
N LEU A 17 25.44 51.61 0.27
CA LEU A 17 23.97 51.75 0.31
C LEU A 17 23.26 50.85 -0.73
N ARG A 18 23.81 50.77 -1.95
CA ARG A 18 23.27 49.94 -3.04
C ARG A 18 23.37 48.43 -2.74
N ARG A 19 24.40 48.03 -2.00
CA ARG A 19 24.60 46.63 -1.57
C ARG A 19 23.62 46.24 -0.46
N CYS A 20 23.33 47.14 0.48
CA CYS A 20 22.30 46.89 1.50
C CYS A 20 20.90 46.75 0.90
N TYR A 21 20.55 47.55 -0.11
CA TYR A 21 19.24 47.46 -0.79
C TYR A 21 19.10 46.15 -1.60
N PHE A 22 20.17 45.69 -2.24
CA PHE A 22 20.18 44.44 -2.99
C PHE A 22 20.13 43.20 -2.09
N ILE A 23 20.73 43.27 -0.90
CA ILE A 23 20.67 42.18 0.09
C ILE A 23 19.27 42.13 0.73
N TYR A 24 18.65 43.28 1.02
CA TYR A 24 17.27 43.33 1.53
C TYR A 24 16.24 42.86 0.49
N SER A 25 16.43 43.15 -0.80
CA SER A 25 15.51 42.69 -1.85
C SER A 25 15.61 41.18 -2.11
N VAL A 26 16.78 40.56 -1.91
CA VAL A 26 16.93 39.09 -2.02
C VAL A 26 16.41 38.38 -0.77
N LEU A 27 16.59 38.96 0.42
CA LEU A 27 16.09 38.39 1.69
C LEU A 27 14.56 38.49 1.83
N ALA A 28 13.94 39.53 1.25
CA ALA A 28 12.49 39.68 1.23
C ALA A 28 11.80 38.75 0.20
N LEU A 29 12.51 38.31 -0.84
CA LEU A 29 11.97 37.41 -1.85
C LEU A 29 12.05 35.93 -1.44
N SER A 30 12.92 35.59 -0.48
CA SER A 30 13.07 34.23 0.04
C SER A 30 12.04 33.85 1.12
N LEU A 31 11.26 34.81 1.65
CA LEU A 31 10.27 34.55 2.70
C LEU A 31 8.83 34.35 2.19
N ALA A 32 8.60 34.48 0.88
CA ALA A 32 7.31 34.22 0.24
C ALA A 32 7.12 32.75 -0.19
N GLY A 33 8.10 31.89 0.08
CA GLY A 33 8.10 30.46 -0.30
C GLY A 33 7.58 29.51 0.77
N ALA A 34 6.92 30.00 1.82
CA ALA A 34 6.13 29.13 2.71
C ALA A 34 4.85 28.72 1.96
N GLY A 35 5.01 27.79 1.01
CA GLY A 35 3.91 27.16 0.33
C GLY A 35 2.97 26.56 1.37
N CYS A 36 1.71 26.98 1.34
CA CYS A 36 0.65 26.32 2.08
C CYS A 36 0.64 24.85 1.66
N THR A 37 1.08 23.96 2.54
CA THR A 37 0.82 22.53 2.43
C THR A 37 -0.68 22.34 2.36
N GLY A 38 -1.19 21.93 1.20
CA GLY A 38 -2.62 21.71 1.01
C GLY A 38 -3.12 20.53 1.86
N PRO A 39 -4.43 20.43 2.07
CA PRO A 39 -5.04 19.27 2.73
C PRO A 39 -4.66 17.95 2.04
N GLU A 40 -4.42 17.97 0.73
CA GLU A 40 -4.00 16.80 -0.06
C GLU A 40 -2.64 16.23 0.36
N ASP A 41 -1.66 17.09 0.66
CA ASP A 41 -0.33 16.69 1.15
C ASP A 41 -0.39 16.17 2.59
N THR A 42 -1.36 16.65 3.36
CA THR A 42 -1.58 16.20 4.74
C THR A 42 -2.14 14.78 4.77
N GLU A 43 -3.14 14.46 3.96
CA GLU A 43 -3.69 13.09 3.89
C GLU A 43 -2.67 12.06 3.38
N ALA A 44 -1.71 12.49 2.56
CA ALA A 44 -0.64 11.64 2.02
C ALA A 44 0.36 11.18 3.09
N THR A 45 0.47 11.90 4.20
CA THR A 45 1.51 11.66 5.23
C THR A 45 0.92 11.35 6.59
N GLN A 46 -0.32 11.75 6.85
CA GLN A 46 -1.00 11.50 8.11
C GLN A 46 -1.24 10.00 8.33
N PRO A 47 -0.75 9.42 9.43
CA PRO A 47 -0.97 8.01 9.75
C PRO A 47 -2.40 7.77 10.24
N VAL A 48 -3.00 6.66 9.81
CA VAL A 48 -4.28 6.14 10.36
C VAL A 48 -4.09 4.78 11.02
N ILE A 49 -3.20 3.94 10.48
CA ILE A 49 -2.84 2.64 11.06
C ILE A 49 -1.32 2.55 11.10
N THR A 50 -0.75 2.02 12.18
CA THR A 50 0.70 1.79 12.33
C THR A 50 0.95 0.38 12.79
N VAL A 51 1.74 -0.38 12.03
CA VAL A 51 2.08 -1.78 12.29
C VAL A 51 3.60 -1.94 12.24
N GLY A 52 4.23 -1.86 13.42
CA GLY A 52 5.68 -1.80 13.52
C GLY A 52 6.23 -0.53 12.85
N GLU A 53 7.08 -0.70 11.84
CA GLU A 53 7.65 0.41 11.06
C GLU A 53 6.79 0.80 9.84
N ARG A 54 5.75 0.01 9.52
CA ARG A 54 4.88 0.28 8.38
C ARG A 54 3.69 1.15 8.79
N VAL A 55 3.36 2.11 7.94
CA VAL A 55 2.29 3.09 8.19
C VAL A 55 1.32 3.05 7.02
N VAL A 56 0.03 2.94 7.33
CA VAL A 56 -1.06 3.22 6.40
C VAL A 56 -1.51 4.65 6.64
N THR A 57 -1.57 5.42 5.56
CA THR A 57 -1.94 6.84 5.57
C THR A 57 -3.43 7.05 5.40
N VAL A 58 -3.93 8.23 5.78
CA VAL A 58 -5.33 8.63 5.57
C VAL A 58 -5.73 8.51 4.10
N ARG A 59 -4.86 8.93 3.17
CA ARG A 59 -5.08 8.78 1.72
C ARG A 59 -5.31 7.33 1.32
N GLN A 60 -4.42 6.42 1.71
CA GLN A 60 -4.51 5.01 1.36
C GLN A 60 -5.79 4.37 1.91
N TYR A 61 -6.15 4.69 3.16
CA TYR A 61 -7.38 4.22 3.77
C TYR A 61 -8.62 4.74 3.04
N ASN A 62 -8.66 6.03 2.72
CA ASN A 62 -9.79 6.64 2.00
C ASN A 62 -9.94 6.07 0.58
N GLU A 63 -8.83 5.85 -0.13
CA GLU A 63 -8.84 5.22 -1.45
C GLU A 63 -9.33 3.77 -1.38
N ALA A 64 -8.89 3.00 -0.38
CA ALA A 64 -9.38 1.63 -0.18
C ALA A 64 -10.86 1.58 0.19
N LEU A 65 -11.31 2.49 1.05
CA LEU A 65 -12.71 2.60 1.42
C LEU A 65 -13.58 2.95 0.21
N LYS A 66 -13.17 3.92 -0.62
CA LYS A 66 -13.89 4.27 -1.86
C LYS A 66 -14.06 3.09 -2.82
N ARG A 67 -13.07 2.19 -2.90
CA ARG A 67 -13.15 0.99 -3.75
C ARG A 67 -14.14 -0.06 -3.24
N LEU A 68 -14.48 -0.03 -1.95
CA LEU A 68 -15.41 -0.98 -1.31
C LEU A 68 -16.84 -0.46 -1.26
N LEU A 69 -17.02 0.86 -1.29
CA LEU A 69 -18.33 1.48 -1.21
C LEU A 69 -19.10 1.35 -2.53
N PRO A 70 -20.38 0.95 -2.49
CA PRO A 70 -21.29 1.14 -3.62
C PRO A 70 -21.43 2.62 -3.98
N GLU A 71 -21.55 2.94 -5.27
CA GLU A 71 -21.66 4.33 -5.75
C GLU A 71 -22.82 5.11 -5.11
N ASP A 72 -23.89 4.41 -4.72
CA ASP A 72 -25.11 5.00 -4.14
C ASP A 72 -25.08 5.18 -2.61
N THR A 73 -23.93 4.98 -1.96
CA THR A 73 -23.84 5.14 -0.50
C THR A 73 -23.97 6.60 -0.08
N THR A 74 -25.14 6.94 0.48
CA THR A 74 -25.47 8.30 0.97
C THR A 74 -25.46 8.40 2.49
N ASP A 75 -25.68 7.29 3.20
CA ASP A 75 -25.63 7.26 4.67
C ASP A 75 -24.21 6.96 5.18
N THR A 76 -23.55 8.02 5.63
CA THR A 76 -22.17 7.95 6.16
C THR A 76 -22.09 7.49 7.62
N ASN A 77 -23.22 7.28 8.30
CA ASN A 77 -23.30 6.89 9.71
C ASN A 77 -24.05 5.58 9.96
N SER A 78 -24.34 4.80 8.91
CA SER A 78 -24.94 3.47 9.07
C SER A 78 -24.02 2.55 9.92
N PRO A 79 -24.60 1.69 10.80
CA PRO A 79 -23.85 0.64 11.50
C PRO A 79 -23.15 -0.33 10.53
N GLU A 80 -23.69 -0.54 9.33
CA GLU A 80 -23.06 -1.39 8.29
C GLU A 80 -21.76 -0.75 7.79
N LEU A 81 -21.77 0.57 7.59
CA LEU A 81 -20.58 1.31 7.19
C LEU A 81 -19.52 1.31 8.29
N ALA A 82 -19.93 1.40 9.56
CA ALA A 82 -19.00 1.26 10.68
C ALA A 82 -18.36 -0.14 10.72
N ALA A 83 -19.14 -1.20 10.48
CA ALA A 83 -18.61 -2.55 10.37
C ALA A 83 -17.64 -2.71 9.19
N LEU A 84 -17.98 -2.17 8.02
CA LEU A 84 -17.10 -2.19 6.84
C LEU A 84 -15.78 -1.46 7.11
N LYS A 85 -15.83 -0.29 7.76
CA LYS A 85 -14.62 0.47 8.15
C LYS A 85 -13.74 -0.35 9.10
N ASN A 86 -14.34 -1.02 10.09
CA ASN A 86 -13.60 -1.88 11.02
C ASN A 86 -12.97 -3.09 10.30
N GLU A 87 -13.70 -3.73 9.39
CA GLU A 87 -13.17 -4.83 8.57
C GLU A 87 -11.98 -4.38 7.72
N LEU A 88 -12.09 -3.21 7.09
CA LEU A 88 -11.00 -2.63 6.31
C LEU A 88 -9.76 -2.36 7.17
N VAL A 89 -9.94 -1.86 8.40
CA VAL A 89 -8.83 -1.67 9.36
C VAL A 89 -8.19 -3.01 9.70
N SER A 90 -8.97 -4.04 10.01
CA SER A 90 -8.46 -5.40 10.28
C SER A 90 -7.66 -5.94 9.10
N GLN A 91 -8.19 -5.82 7.88
CA GLN A 91 -7.53 -6.27 6.67
C GLN A 91 -6.19 -5.54 6.45
N PHE A 92 -6.14 -4.22 6.67
CA PHE A 92 -4.89 -3.48 6.62
C PHE A 92 -3.89 -3.99 7.67
N ILE A 93 -4.31 -4.20 8.90
CA ILE A 93 -3.42 -4.69 9.96
C ILE A 93 -2.83 -6.06 9.57
N GLU A 94 -3.66 -6.99 9.13
CA GLU A 94 -3.23 -8.33 8.71
C GLU A 94 -2.26 -8.28 7.52
N GLU A 95 -2.60 -7.50 6.49
CA GLU A 95 -1.74 -7.36 5.31
C GLU A 95 -0.38 -6.75 5.68
N GLU A 96 -0.37 -5.72 6.52
CA GLU A 96 0.83 -5.02 6.95
C GLU A 96 1.71 -5.90 7.85
N LEU A 97 1.11 -6.76 8.69
CA LEU A 97 1.84 -7.79 9.44
C LEU A 97 2.52 -8.80 8.51
N LEU A 98 1.81 -9.28 7.49
CA LEU A 98 2.35 -10.23 6.52
C LEU A 98 3.45 -9.62 5.65
N LEU A 99 3.29 -8.36 5.24
CA LEU A 99 4.32 -7.63 4.50
C LEU A 99 5.57 -7.36 5.35
N ASN A 100 5.41 -7.11 6.65
CA ASN A 100 6.53 -6.97 7.58
C ASN A 100 7.31 -8.29 7.72
N GLU A 101 6.61 -9.43 7.85
CA GLU A 101 7.27 -10.75 7.83
C GLU A 101 7.92 -11.05 6.48
N ALA A 102 7.30 -10.65 5.37
CA ALA A 102 7.87 -10.80 4.04
C ALA A 102 9.22 -10.08 3.94
N GLU A 103 9.28 -8.83 4.39
CA GLU A 103 10.51 -8.03 4.41
C GLU A 103 11.59 -8.68 5.28
N LYS A 104 11.24 -9.09 6.51
CA LYS A 104 12.16 -9.79 7.43
C LYS A 104 12.70 -11.10 6.87
N SER A 105 11.88 -11.82 6.12
CA SER A 105 12.23 -13.13 5.55
C SER A 105 12.80 -13.06 4.13
N GLY A 106 12.93 -11.85 3.56
CA GLY A 106 13.43 -11.61 2.21
C GLY A 106 12.52 -12.14 1.11
N VAL A 107 11.21 -12.22 1.37
CA VAL A 107 10.21 -12.60 0.36
C VAL A 107 9.77 -11.34 -0.40
N ASP A 108 9.94 -11.35 -1.72
CA ASP A 108 9.43 -10.32 -2.61
C ASP A 108 8.87 -10.94 -3.91
N ALA A 109 8.18 -10.11 -4.70
CA ALA A 109 7.69 -10.42 -6.03
C ALA A 109 8.49 -9.66 -7.09
N THR A 110 9.02 -10.41 -8.05
CA THR A 110 9.75 -9.87 -9.19
C THR A 110 8.79 -9.22 -10.20
N PRO A 111 9.28 -8.27 -11.03
CA PRO A 111 8.45 -7.68 -12.08
C PRO A 111 7.85 -8.71 -13.05
N ALA A 112 8.57 -9.80 -13.33
CA ALA A 112 8.10 -10.87 -14.19
C ALA A 112 6.92 -11.64 -13.58
N GLU A 113 6.97 -11.93 -12.27
CA GLU A 113 5.86 -12.59 -11.58
C GLU A 113 4.62 -11.69 -11.52
N VAL A 114 4.79 -10.38 -11.30
CA VAL A 114 3.68 -9.43 -11.34
C VAL A 114 3.04 -9.39 -12.72
N SER A 115 3.85 -9.29 -13.79
CA SER A 115 3.34 -9.32 -15.17
C SER A 115 2.58 -10.61 -15.48
N ALA A 116 3.10 -11.76 -15.05
CA ALA A 116 2.44 -13.04 -15.26
C ALA A 116 1.08 -13.12 -14.54
N GLU A 117 0.98 -12.59 -13.33
CA GLU A 117 -0.28 -12.52 -12.59
C GLU A 117 -1.27 -11.55 -13.26
N VAL A 118 -0.79 -10.41 -13.74
CA VAL A 118 -1.59 -9.44 -14.49
C VAL A 118 -2.18 -10.06 -15.75
N ASP A 119 -1.38 -10.77 -16.54
CA ASP A 119 -1.82 -11.40 -17.78
C ASP A 119 -2.81 -12.55 -17.52
N LYS A 120 -2.63 -13.27 -16.41
CA LYS A 120 -3.60 -14.26 -15.95
C LYS A 120 -4.95 -13.62 -15.63
N ILE A 121 -4.96 -12.52 -14.87
CA ILE A 121 -6.20 -11.82 -14.49
C ILE A 121 -6.91 -11.27 -15.74
N LYS A 122 -6.17 -10.70 -16.70
CA LYS A 122 -6.73 -10.23 -17.98
C LYS A 122 -7.41 -11.35 -18.75
N LYS A 123 -6.73 -12.49 -18.87
CA LYS A 123 -7.26 -13.67 -19.56
C LYS A 123 -8.55 -14.19 -18.92
N ASP A 124 -8.63 -14.17 -17.60
CA ASP A 124 -9.79 -14.65 -16.85
C ASP A 124 -10.98 -13.65 -16.91
N SER A 125 -10.71 -12.36 -17.15
CA SER A 125 -11.72 -11.28 -17.10
C SER A 125 -12.22 -10.81 -18.49
N GLY A 126 -11.47 -11.06 -19.57
CA GLY A 126 -11.75 -10.57 -20.92
C GLY A 126 -11.20 -9.15 -21.17
N ASP A 127 -10.57 -8.92 -22.34
CA ASP A 127 -9.69 -7.77 -22.59
C ASP A 127 -10.37 -6.38 -22.65
N ASP A 128 -11.57 -6.26 -23.23
CA ASP A 128 -12.11 -4.93 -23.60
C ASP A 128 -12.73 -4.15 -22.42
N ALA A 129 -13.29 -4.83 -21.41
CA ALA A 129 -13.85 -4.18 -20.22
C ALA A 129 -12.81 -3.99 -19.10
N PHE A 130 -11.61 -4.56 -19.28
CA PHE A 130 -10.62 -4.69 -18.21
C PHE A 130 -9.99 -3.35 -17.85
N LYS A 131 -9.51 -2.59 -18.84
CA LYS A 131 -8.74 -1.36 -18.59
C LYS A 131 -9.59 -0.28 -17.95
N ASP A 132 -10.80 -0.06 -18.43
CA ASP A 132 -11.69 0.99 -17.93
C ASP A 132 -12.09 0.70 -16.48
N ALA A 133 -12.44 -0.56 -16.16
CA ALA A 133 -12.73 -0.96 -14.78
C ALA A 133 -11.55 -0.77 -13.82
N ILE A 134 -10.30 -0.94 -14.29
CA ILE A 134 -9.11 -0.67 -13.48
C ILE A 134 -8.90 0.83 -13.29
N VAL A 135 -9.03 1.63 -14.34
CA VAL A 135 -8.88 3.09 -14.26
C VAL A 135 -9.95 3.69 -13.34
N ASP A 136 -11.19 3.23 -13.43
CA ASP A 136 -12.28 3.73 -12.59
C ASP A 136 -12.04 3.44 -11.10
N ARG A 137 -11.50 2.26 -10.77
CA ARG A 137 -11.29 1.84 -9.37
C ARG A 137 -9.94 2.25 -8.77
N TYR A 138 -8.89 2.29 -9.58
CA TYR A 138 -7.51 2.50 -9.13
C TYR A 138 -6.87 3.78 -9.67
N GLY A 139 -7.58 4.53 -10.52
CA GLY A 139 -7.08 5.74 -11.19
C GLY A 139 -6.15 5.42 -12.36
N ASP A 140 -5.24 4.46 -12.18
CA ASP A 140 -4.30 4.04 -13.21
C ASP A 140 -3.86 2.57 -13.06
N VAL A 141 -3.33 2.01 -14.16
CA VAL A 141 -2.89 0.62 -14.22
C VAL A 141 -1.67 0.35 -13.33
N LYS A 142 -0.76 1.31 -13.15
CA LYS A 142 0.44 1.12 -12.31
C LYS A 142 0.08 1.03 -10.83
N THR A 143 -0.91 1.81 -10.38
CA THR A 143 -1.43 1.74 -9.02
C THR A 143 -2.04 0.36 -8.78
N TRP A 144 -2.80 -0.16 -9.74
CA TRP A 144 -3.31 -1.52 -9.67
C TRP A 144 -2.21 -2.59 -9.68
N GLU A 145 -1.18 -2.47 -10.52
CA GLU A 145 -0.02 -3.39 -10.53
C GLU A 145 0.73 -3.43 -9.19
N LYS A 146 0.83 -2.29 -8.49
CA LYS A 146 1.40 -2.25 -7.13
C LYS A 146 0.56 -3.06 -6.14
N GLU A 147 -0.76 -2.99 -6.23
CA GLU A 147 -1.66 -3.80 -5.41
C GLU A 147 -1.52 -5.29 -5.72
N ILE A 148 -1.38 -5.66 -6.99
CA ILE A 148 -1.08 -7.05 -7.38
C ILE A 148 0.25 -7.51 -6.80
N LYS A 149 1.30 -6.68 -6.87
CA LYS A 149 2.59 -6.99 -6.25
C LYS A 149 2.44 -7.26 -4.76
N ARG A 150 1.77 -6.37 -4.02
CA ARG A 150 1.54 -6.52 -2.57
C ARG A 150 0.84 -7.84 -2.25
N LYS A 151 -0.27 -8.13 -2.93
CA LYS A 151 -1.02 -9.39 -2.77
C LYS A 151 -0.17 -10.63 -3.06
N LEU A 152 0.67 -10.56 -4.10
CA LEU A 152 1.57 -11.65 -4.45
C LEU A 152 2.64 -11.89 -3.37
N VAL A 153 3.22 -10.82 -2.80
CA VAL A 153 4.18 -10.92 -1.69
C VAL A 153 3.52 -11.56 -0.46
N VAL A 154 2.31 -11.11 -0.11
CA VAL A 154 1.54 -11.67 1.01
C VAL A 154 1.28 -13.17 0.80
N ARG A 155 0.79 -13.55 -0.38
CA ARG A 155 0.53 -14.95 -0.73
C ARG A 155 1.80 -15.81 -0.62
N LYS A 156 2.92 -15.37 -1.19
CA LYS A 156 4.21 -16.07 -1.09
C LYS A 156 4.69 -16.20 0.36
N THR A 157 4.41 -15.20 1.20
CA THR A 157 4.77 -15.21 2.61
C THR A 157 3.97 -16.26 3.39
N VAL A 158 2.66 -16.34 3.13
CA VAL A 158 1.78 -17.37 3.69
C VAL A 158 2.18 -18.77 3.21
N GLU A 159 2.44 -18.95 1.91
CA GLU A 159 2.90 -20.25 1.37
C GLU A 159 4.21 -20.72 2.03
N ARG A 160 5.15 -19.77 2.24
CA ARG A 160 6.41 -20.07 2.93
C ARG A 160 6.24 -20.36 4.42
N SER A 161 5.28 -19.73 5.10
CA SER A 161 5.03 -20.01 6.51
C SER A 161 4.33 -21.36 6.71
N ILE A 162 3.35 -21.67 5.86
CA ILE A 162 2.64 -22.97 5.84
C ILE A 162 3.60 -24.10 5.48
N GLY A 163 4.41 -23.95 4.42
CA GLY A 163 5.38 -24.97 4.02
C GLY A 163 6.36 -25.32 5.14
N ARG A 164 6.83 -24.31 5.90
CA ARG A 164 7.66 -24.54 7.10
C ARG A 164 6.92 -25.28 8.23
N GLY A 165 5.61 -25.06 8.38
CA GLY A 165 4.80 -25.64 9.46
C GLY A 165 4.25 -27.04 9.18
N VAL A 166 3.87 -27.33 7.93
CA VAL A 166 3.28 -28.62 7.53
C VAL A 166 4.35 -29.72 7.48
N ASP A 167 5.52 -29.42 6.92
CA ASP A 167 6.65 -30.37 6.89
C ASP A 167 7.17 -30.68 8.30
N ALA A 168 7.07 -29.71 9.23
CA ALA A 168 7.53 -29.86 10.61
C ALA A 168 6.52 -30.57 11.54
N SER A 169 5.23 -30.60 11.19
CA SER A 169 4.17 -31.13 12.06
C SER A 169 3.68 -32.54 11.71
N GLY A 170 4.12 -33.12 10.58
CA GLY A 170 3.71 -34.48 10.18
C GLY A 170 2.20 -34.66 9.99
N ALA A 171 1.46 -33.55 9.79
CA ALA A 171 0.01 -33.49 9.96
C ALA A 171 -0.80 -34.19 8.86
N ALA A 172 -0.20 -34.52 7.72
CA ALA A 172 -0.85 -35.17 6.59
C ALA A 172 -0.24 -36.53 6.26
N SER A 173 -0.10 -37.42 7.25
CA SER A 173 0.18 -38.83 6.98
C SER A 173 -1.12 -39.60 6.78
N ASP A 174 -1.08 -40.70 6.01
CA ASP A 174 -2.25 -41.56 5.83
C ASP A 174 -2.79 -42.08 7.18
N GLU A 175 -1.93 -42.24 8.18
CA GLU A 175 -2.30 -42.65 9.52
C GLU A 175 -3.08 -41.57 10.29
N SER A 176 -2.65 -40.29 10.20
CA SER A 176 -3.38 -39.18 10.82
C SER A 176 -4.75 -38.97 10.17
N ALA A 177 -4.81 -39.09 8.83
CA ALA A 177 -6.06 -39.01 8.08
C ALA A 177 -7.04 -40.13 8.46
N GLN A 178 -6.57 -41.38 8.55
CA GLN A 178 -7.41 -42.49 8.99
C GLN A 178 -7.88 -42.37 10.44
N ARG A 179 -7.03 -41.84 11.33
CA ARG A 179 -7.40 -41.60 12.73
C ARG A 179 -8.51 -40.55 12.82
N TYR A 180 -8.35 -39.42 12.13
CA TYR A 180 -9.37 -38.37 12.06
C TYR A 180 -10.69 -38.90 11.50
N TYR A 181 -10.65 -39.64 10.39
CA TYR A 181 -11.85 -40.25 9.80
C TYR A 181 -12.58 -41.16 10.80
N ARG A 182 -11.86 -42.05 11.49
CA ARG A 182 -12.46 -42.97 12.49
C ARG A 182 -13.05 -42.22 13.68
N GLU A 183 -12.40 -41.16 14.13
CA GLU A 183 -12.87 -40.35 15.26
C GLU A 183 -14.05 -39.44 14.89
N HIS A 184 -14.25 -39.14 13.59
CA HIS A 184 -15.27 -38.19 13.11
C HIS A 184 -16.22 -38.82 12.06
N ILE A 185 -16.47 -40.13 12.11
CA ILE A 185 -17.33 -40.87 11.16
C ILE A 185 -18.69 -40.18 10.96
N ALA A 186 -19.25 -39.59 12.02
CA ALA A 186 -20.54 -38.89 11.96
C ALA A 186 -20.54 -37.70 10.97
N GLU A 187 -19.41 -37.01 10.74
CA GLU A 187 -19.28 -35.91 9.77
C GLU A 187 -19.26 -36.40 8.32
N PHE A 188 -18.93 -37.67 8.12
CA PHE A 188 -18.83 -38.30 6.79
C PHE A 188 -20.02 -39.21 6.47
N THR A 189 -21.06 -39.20 7.32
CA THR A 189 -22.26 -40.01 7.11
C THR A 189 -23.43 -39.12 6.68
N SER A 190 -23.82 -39.18 5.40
CA SER A 190 -25.00 -38.48 4.90
C SER A 190 -26.27 -39.31 5.12
N PRO A 191 -27.40 -38.71 5.53
CA PRO A 191 -28.68 -39.42 5.63
C PRO A 191 -29.14 -39.89 4.24
N SER A 192 -29.84 -41.03 4.19
CA SER A 192 -30.36 -41.60 2.94
C SER A 192 -31.26 -40.58 2.22
N GLN A 193 -30.84 -40.12 1.05
CA GLN A 193 -31.67 -39.29 0.19
C GLN A 193 -32.53 -40.19 -0.70
N VAL A 194 -33.85 -40.01 -0.64
CA VAL A 194 -34.79 -40.68 -1.54
C VAL A 194 -35.02 -39.77 -2.74
N SER A 195 -34.62 -40.22 -3.93
CA SER A 195 -34.91 -39.53 -5.19
C SER A 195 -36.39 -39.70 -5.52
N ALA A 196 -37.21 -38.67 -5.31
CA ALA A 196 -38.55 -38.63 -5.87
C ALA A 196 -38.43 -38.47 -7.40
N ARG A 197 -38.91 -39.45 -8.16
CA ARG A 197 -39.17 -39.27 -9.59
C ARG A 197 -40.62 -38.79 -9.73
N MET A 198 -40.79 -37.68 -10.44
CA MET A 198 -42.08 -37.12 -10.84
C MET A 198 -42.50 -37.73 -12.18
#